data_AF-A0A3L7NZ73-F1
#
_entry.id   AF-A0A3L7NZ73-F1
#
_cell.length_a   1.000
_cell.length_b   1.000
_cell.length_c   1.000
_cell.angle_alpha   90.00
_cell.angle_beta   90.00
_cell.angle_gamma   90.00
#
_symmetry.space_group_name_H-M   'P 1'
#
loop_
_entity.id
_entity.type
_entity.pdbx_description
1 polymer ?
#
loop_
_entity_poly.entity_id
_entity_poly.type
_entity_poly.pdbx_seq_one_letter_code
_entity_poly.pdbx_strand_id
1 'polypeptide(L)'
;MPMPRPNHADQQRVKFLTTVCQLFSELGYRRTTTAELAKRCGVRENILYRLWPDKKAMFLAAIDAIFQKKSEKRDAILAGQTDSSHAISVLIDHESRHQGEFGFYRLVFTGLTETDDPDIRTALVVM
;
A
#
# COMPACT_ATOMS: atom_id res chain seq x y z
N MET A 1 4.14 9.74 -32.24
CA MET A 1 3.73 8.61 -31.38
C MET A 1 2.53 9.08 -30.55
N PRO A 2 1.29 8.58 -30.78
CA PRO A 2 0.19 8.92 -29.88
C PRO A 2 0.46 8.23 -28.53
N MET A 3 0.41 8.98 -27.42
CA MET A 3 0.54 8.40 -26.09
C MET A 3 -0.58 7.36 -25.88
N PRO A 4 -0.29 6.17 -25.32
CA PRO A 4 -1.33 5.22 -24.95
C PRO A 4 -2.30 5.93 -24.01
N ARG A 5 -3.60 5.88 -24.32
CA ARG A 5 -4.62 6.39 -23.38
C ARG A 5 -4.40 5.67 -22.05
N PRO A 6 -4.25 6.38 -20.92
CA PRO A 6 -4.11 5.71 -19.64
C PRO A 6 -5.29 4.76 -19.47
N ASN A 7 -4.94 3.48 -19.24
CA ASN A 7 -5.91 2.42 -19.09
C ASN A 7 -6.87 2.80 -17.94
N HIS A 8 -8.16 2.93 -18.26
CA HIS A 8 -9.19 3.37 -17.32
C HIS A 8 -9.23 2.49 -16.06
N ALA A 9 -8.89 1.20 -16.19
CA ALA A 9 -8.77 0.28 -15.07
C ALA A 9 -7.64 0.68 -14.11
N ASP A 10 -6.50 1.16 -14.60
CA ASP A 10 -5.36 1.54 -13.76
C ASP A 10 -5.65 2.85 -13.02
N GLN A 11 -6.33 3.80 -13.65
CA GLN A 11 -6.81 5.00 -12.97
C GLN A 11 -7.82 4.66 -11.87
N GLN A 12 -8.72 3.71 -12.12
CA GLN A 12 -9.66 3.24 -11.10
C GLN A 12 -8.95 2.49 -9.96
N ARG A 13 -7.93 1.68 -10.25
CA ARG A 13 -7.10 1.04 -9.22
C ARG A 13 -6.49 2.09 -8.30
N VAL A 14 -5.77 3.06 -8.85
CA VAL A 14 -5.14 4.16 -8.09
C VAL A 14 -6.17 4.90 -7.23
N LYS A 15 -7.35 5.20 -7.80
CA LYS A 15 -8.43 5.90 -7.09
C LYS A 15 -8.90 5.16 -5.83
N PHE A 16 -9.06 3.85 -5.89
CA PHE A 16 -9.57 3.06 -4.75
C PHE A 16 -8.47 2.58 -3.81
N LEU A 17 -7.21 2.58 -4.26
CA LEU A 17 -6.09 2.02 -3.52
C LEU A 17 -5.91 2.66 -2.15
N THR A 18 -6.08 3.99 -2.04
CA THR A 18 -6.01 4.67 -0.74
C THR A 18 -7.03 4.15 0.26
N THR A 19 -8.29 3.96 -0.17
CA THR A 19 -9.36 3.42 0.68
C THR A 19 -9.12 1.96 1.04
N VAL A 20 -8.63 1.17 0.09
CA VAL A 20 -8.28 -0.24 0.28
C VAL A 20 -7.16 -0.37 1.33
N CYS A 21 -6.09 0.43 1.20
CA CYS A 21 -5.01 0.50 2.18
C CYS A 21 -5.54 0.87 3.57
N GLN A 22 -6.34 1.93 3.67
CA GLN A 22 -6.92 2.37 4.95
C GLN A 22 -7.71 1.26 5.63
N LEU A 23 -8.59 0.56 4.90
CA LEU A 23 -9.43 -0.47 5.51
C LEU A 23 -8.61 -1.69 5.96
N PHE A 24 -7.64 -2.13 5.15
CA PHE A 24 -6.74 -3.21 5.56
C PHE A 24 -5.84 -2.82 6.72
N SER A 25 -5.37 -1.57 6.79
CA SER A 25 -4.69 -1.05 7.97
C SER A 25 -5.62 -1.01 9.18
N GLU A 26 -6.91 -0.65 9.02
CA GLU A 26 -7.87 -0.53 10.13
C GLU A 26 -8.38 -1.87 10.67
N LEU A 27 -8.49 -2.91 9.85
CA LEU A 27 -9.13 -4.16 10.23
C LEU A 27 -8.21 -5.39 10.13
N GLY A 28 -7.16 -5.30 9.33
CA GLY A 28 -6.33 -6.44 8.97
C GLY A 28 -6.93 -7.30 7.86
N TYR A 29 -6.13 -8.23 7.33
CA TYR A 29 -6.53 -9.08 6.20
C TYR A 29 -7.75 -9.95 6.49
N ARG A 30 -7.78 -10.65 7.64
CA ARG A 30 -8.86 -11.59 7.99
C ARG A 30 -10.21 -10.92 8.18
N ARG A 31 -10.25 -9.79 8.89
CA ARG A 31 -11.51 -9.09 9.24
C ARG A 31 -12.04 -8.21 8.11
N THR A 32 -11.21 -7.87 7.13
CA THR A 32 -11.65 -7.10 5.96
C THR A 32 -12.45 -7.99 5.02
N THR A 33 -13.62 -7.49 4.58
CA THR A 33 -14.49 -8.14 3.58
C THR A 33 -14.58 -7.29 2.32
N THR A 34 -14.78 -7.94 1.17
CA THR A 34 -14.96 -7.23 -0.10
C THR A 34 -16.22 -6.34 -0.09
N ALA A 35 -17.26 -6.75 0.64
CA ALA A 35 -18.45 -5.94 0.87
C ALA A 35 -18.15 -4.61 1.57
N GLU A 36 -17.37 -4.63 2.66
CA GLU A 36 -17.00 -3.41 3.39
C GLU A 36 -16.04 -2.53 2.56
N LEU A 37 -15.12 -3.15 1.81
CA LEU A 37 -14.27 -2.44 0.84
C LEU A 37 -15.12 -1.72 -0.21
N ALA A 38 -16.07 -2.42 -0.84
CA ALA A 38 -16.92 -1.88 -1.88
C ALA A 38 -17.78 -0.73 -1.35
N LYS A 39 -18.38 -0.92 -0.17
CA LYS A 39 -19.16 0.10 0.54
C LYS A 39 -18.33 1.36 0.80
N ARG A 40 -17.10 1.22 1.31
CA ARG A 40 -16.23 2.36 1.64
C ARG A 40 -15.66 3.05 0.39
N CYS A 41 -15.48 2.29 -0.70
CA CYS A 41 -15.13 2.83 -2.01
C CYS A 41 -16.33 3.45 -2.75
N GLY A 42 -17.56 3.31 -2.25
CA GLY A 42 -18.78 3.83 -2.88
C GLY A 42 -19.15 3.11 -4.18
N VAL A 43 -18.81 1.83 -4.31
CA VAL A 43 -19.04 1.01 -5.50
C VAL A 43 -19.69 -0.33 -5.16
N ARG A 44 -20.16 -1.05 -6.19
CA ARG A 44 -20.59 -2.46 -6.04
C ARG A 44 -19.35 -3.36 -6.01
N GLU A 45 -19.44 -4.51 -5.32
CA GLU A 45 -18.33 -5.48 -5.24
C GLU A 45 -17.82 -5.93 -6.62
N ASN A 46 -18.73 -6.06 -7.61
CA ASN A 46 -18.36 -6.43 -8.97
C ASN A 46 -17.43 -5.43 -9.69
N ILE A 47 -17.31 -4.19 -9.19
CA ILE A 47 -16.34 -3.21 -9.69
C ILE A 47 -14.97 -3.53 -9.12
N LEU A 48 -14.87 -3.83 -7.82
CA LEU A 48 -13.61 -4.24 -7.21
C LEU A 48 -13.09 -5.54 -7.81
N TYR A 49 -13.97 -6.53 -8.04
CA TYR A 49 -13.59 -7.79 -8.69
C TYR A 49 -13.09 -7.65 -10.13
N ARG A 50 -13.51 -6.58 -10.84
CA ARG A 50 -12.98 -6.25 -12.17
C ARG A 50 -11.56 -5.66 -12.11
N LEU A 51 -11.20 -5.03 -10.99
CA LEU A 51 -9.89 -4.40 -10.79
C LEU A 51 -8.89 -5.36 -10.15
N TRP A 52 -9.36 -6.19 -9.21
CA TRP A 52 -8.60 -7.20 -8.50
C TRP A 52 -9.41 -8.49 -8.42
N PRO A 53 -8.88 -9.64 -8.86
CA PRO A 53 -9.64 -10.88 -8.98
C PRO A 53 -10.16 -11.43 -7.63
N ASP A 54 -9.49 -11.11 -6.53
CA ASP A 54 -9.87 -11.54 -5.18
C ASP A 54 -9.41 -10.56 -4.10
N LYS A 55 -9.79 -10.84 -2.83
CA LYS A 55 -9.37 -10.04 -1.67
C LYS A 55 -7.85 -10.06 -1.48
N LYS A 56 -7.18 -11.16 -1.82
CA LYS A 56 -5.73 -11.29 -1.68
C LYS A 56 -5.02 -10.32 -2.63
N ALA A 57 -5.44 -10.23 -3.87
CA ALA A 57 -4.92 -9.28 -4.85
C ALA A 57 -5.13 -7.82 -4.43
N MET A 58 -6.25 -7.50 -3.76
CA MET A 58 -6.47 -6.18 -3.17
C MET A 58 -5.50 -5.91 -2.02
N PHE A 59 -5.23 -6.92 -1.19
CA PHE A 59 -4.31 -6.80 -0.06
C PHE A 59 -2.86 -6.67 -0.51
N LEU A 60 -2.42 -7.47 -1.49
CA LEU A 60 -1.10 -7.36 -2.11
C LEU A 60 -0.90 -5.99 -2.74
N ALA A 61 -1.89 -5.50 -3.50
CA ALA A 61 -1.83 -4.16 -4.07
C ALA A 61 -1.73 -3.06 -2.98
N ALA A 62 -2.38 -3.25 -1.83
CA ALA A 62 -2.27 -2.33 -0.72
C ALA A 62 -0.87 -2.34 -0.08
N ILE A 63 -0.27 -3.52 0.07
CA ILE A 63 1.11 -3.69 0.54
C ILE A 63 2.06 -2.96 -0.41
N ASP A 64 1.98 -3.26 -1.70
CA ASP A 64 2.83 -2.66 -2.73
C ASP A 64 2.73 -1.14 -2.73
N ALA A 65 1.52 -0.59 -2.66
CA ALA A 65 1.28 0.85 -2.65
C ALA A 65 1.89 1.55 -1.43
N ILE A 66 1.81 0.90 -0.28
CA ILE A 66 2.33 1.43 0.99
C ILE A 66 3.86 1.41 0.99
N PHE A 67 4.50 0.35 0.46
CA PHE A 67 5.95 0.29 0.28
C PHE A 67 6.45 1.29 -0.76
N GLN A 68 5.78 1.40 -1.91
CA GLN A 68 6.13 2.36 -2.96
C GLN A 68 6.09 3.80 -2.42
N LYS A 69 5.02 4.17 -1.72
CA LYS A 69 4.89 5.50 -1.10
C LYS A 69 6.00 5.77 -0.08
N LYS A 70 6.41 4.76 0.70
CA LYS A 70 7.55 4.89 1.61
C LYS A 70 8.86 5.08 0.85
N SER A 71 9.10 4.29 -0.20
CA SER A 71 10.32 4.42 -1.00
C SER A 71 10.45 5.79 -1.63
N GLU A 72 9.39 6.29 -2.28
CA GLU A 72 9.37 7.63 -2.88
C GLU A 72 9.66 8.72 -1.85
N LYS A 73 9.14 8.58 -0.63
CA LYS A 73 9.41 9.53 0.45
C LYS A 73 10.86 9.48 0.92
N ARG A 74 11.45 8.29 1.04
CA ARG A 74 12.88 8.13 1.35
C ARG A 74 13.74 8.73 0.26
N ASP A 75 13.45 8.42 -1.00
CA ASP A 75 14.18 8.92 -2.16
C ASP A 75 14.13 10.46 -2.20
N ALA A 76 12.97 11.06 -1.91
CA ALA A 76 12.83 12.50 -1.81
C ALA A 76 13.62 13.14 -0.65
N ILE A 77 13.77 12.44 0.48
CA ILE A 77 14.58 12.91 1.62
C ILE A 77 16.08 12.84 1.30
N LEU A 78 16.50 11.80 0.57
CA LEU A 78 17.88 11.57 0.20
C LEU A 78 18.30 12.40 -1.02
N ALA A 79 17.34 12.80 -1.86
CA ALA A 79 17.60 13.61 -3.05
C ALA A 79 18.28 14.93 -2.69
N GLY A 80 19.46 15.15 -3.27
CA GLY A 80 20.23 16.40 -3.10
C GLY A 80 21.07 16.47 -1.82
N GLN A 81 21.08 15.42 -0.99
CA GLN A 81 21.97 15.36 0.18
C GLN A 81 23.38 14.95 -0.24
N THR A 82 24.37 15.78 0.08
CA THR A 82 25.79 15.49 -0.14
C THR A 82 26.49 14.91 1.08
N ASP A 83 25.89 15.07 2.27
CA ASP A 83 26.39 14.52 3.53
C ASP A 83 25.54 13.32 3.96
N SER A 84 26.13 12.13 3.89
CA SER A 84 25.48 10.88 4.28
C SER A 84 25.08 10.83 5.75
N SER A 85 25.85 11.44 6.66
CA SER A 85 25.53 11.44 8.10
C SER A 85 24.28 12.29 8.36
N HIS A 86 24.22 13.46 7.73
CA HIS A 86 23.04 14.31 7.80
C HIS A 86 21.82 13.64 7.16
N ALA A 87 21.97 13.04 5.97
CA ALA A 87 20.91 12.30 5.29
C ALA A 87 20.32 11.17 6.15
N ILE A 88 21.18 10.38 6.81
CA ILE A 88 20.76 9.32 7.72
C ILE A 88 20.00 9.90 8.91
N SER A 89 20.49 10.98 9.53
CA SER A 89 19.80 11.61 10.67
C SER A 89 18.40 12.10 10.30
N VAL A 90 18.24 12.76 9.14
CA VAL A 90 16.95 13.24 8.65
C VAL A 90 16.00 12.08 8.34
N LEU A 91 16.53 11.00 7.76
CA LEU A 91 15.74 9.79 7.49
C LEU A 91 15.26 9.13 8.78
N ILE A 92 16.14 8.95 9.78
CA ILE A 92 15.78 8.37 11.08
C ILE A 92 14.74 9.25 11.78
N ASP A 93 14.93 10.56 11.77
CA ASP A 93 14.01 11.51 12.39
C ASP A 93 12.63 11.50 11.70
N HIS A 94 12.60 11.42 10.37
CA HIS A 94 11.38 11.24 9.59
C HIS A 94 10.68 9.93 9.94
N GLU A 95 11.39 8.79 9.88
CA GLU A 95 10.80 7.49 10.23
C GLU A 95 10.29 7.49 11.68
N SER A 96 11.05 8.04 12.63
CA SER A 96 10.65 8.10 14.05
C SER A 96 9.36 8.88 14.26
N ARG A 97 9.18 10.02 13.56
CA ARG A 97 7.94 10.82 13.67
C ARG A 97 6.73 10.17 12.99
N HIS A 98 6.96 9.40 11.93
CA HIS A 98 5.89 8.79 11.14
C HIS A 98 5.68 7.29 11.47
N GLN A 99 6.42 6.74 12.44
CA GLN A 99 6.15 5.41 13.02
C GLN A 99 4.74 5.32 13.61
N GLY A 100 4.21 6.44 14.11
CA GLY A 100 2.85 6.59 14.60
C GLY A 100 1.79 6.86 13.51
N GLU A 101 2.14 7.07 12.24
CA GLU A 101 1.13 7.08 11.17
C GLU A 101 0.71 5.63 10.89
N PHE A 102 -0.20 5.15 11.72
CA PHE A 102 -0.63 3.76 11.91
C PHE A 102 -0.94 2.97 10.64
N GLY A 103 -1.09 3.58 9.46
CA GLY A 103 -1.40 2.91 8.20
C GLY A 103 -0.33 1.90 7.75
N PHE A 104 0.94 2.34 7.62
CA PHE A 104 2.04 1.51 7.09
C PHE A 104 2.34 0.33 8.01
N TYR A 105 2.71 0.63 9.26
CA TYR A 105 3.14 -0.40 10.20
C TYR A 105 2.03 -1.38 10.55
N ARG A 106 0.78 -0.92 10.64
CA ARG A 106 -0.34 -1.82 10.92
C ARG A 106 -0.65 -2.74 9.74
N LEU A 107 -0.52 -2.25 8.51
CA LEU A 107 -0.66 -3.10 7.32
C LEU A 107 0.44 -4.16 7.28
N VAL A 108 1.70 -3.75 7.50
CA VAL A 108 2.85 -4.67 7.53
C VAL A 108 2.74 -5.67 8.67
N PHE A 109 2.48 -5.23 9.91
CA PHE A 109 2.35 -6.14 11.06
C PHE A 109 1.20 -7.11 10.90
N THR A 110 0.06 -6.68 10.34
CA THR A 110 -1.03 -7.60 10.07
C THR A 110 -0.71 -8.53 8.89
N GLY A 111 0.06 -8.08 7.90
CA GLY A 111 0.59 -8.96 6.86
C GLY A 111 1.52 -10.03 7.44
N LEU A 112 2.35 -9.68 8.42
CA LEU A 112 3.27 -10.61 9.09
C LEU A 112 2.55 -11.73 9.84
N THR A 113 1.29 -11.53 10.27
CA THR A 113 0.50 -12.62 10.87
C THR A 113 -0.12 -13.56 9.84
N GLU A 114 0.00 -13.25 8.54
CA GLU A 114 -0.55 -14.03 7.44
C GLU A 114 0.54 -14.65 6.55
N THR A 115 1.79 -14.77 7.04
CA THR A 115 2.94 -15.29 6.27
C THR A 115 2.88 -16.78 5.96
N ASP A 116 1.87 -17.49 6.45
CA ASP A 116 1.54 -18.84 6.00
C ASP A 116 1.14 -18.83 4.52
N ASP A 117 0.54 -17.73 4.02
CA ASP A 117 0.32 -17.51 2.59
C ASP A 117 1.66 -17.10 1.92
N PRO A 118 2.13 -17.87 0.92
CA PRO A 118 3.42 -17.63 0.28
C PRO A 118 3.47 -16.31 -0.50
N ASP A 119 2.35 -15.85 -1.04
CA ASP A 119 2.30 -14.61 -1.83
C ASP A 119 2.40 -13.40 -0.91
N ILE A 120 1.69 -13.43 0.23
CA ILE A 120 1.77 -12.38 1.26
C ILE A 120 3.18 -12.32 1.84
N ARG A 121 3.78 -13.48 2.15
CA ARG A 121 5.17 -13.53 2.65
C ARG A 121 6.15 -12.94 1.62
N THR A 122 6.01 -13.27 0.35
CA THR A 122 6.89 -12.78 -0.71
C THR A 122 6.78 -11.26 -0.86
N ALA A 123 5.56 -10.72 -0.87
CA ALA A 123 5.32 -9.28 -0.97
C ALA A 123 5.93 -8.48 0.19
N LEU A 124 6.04 -9.07 1.39
CA LEU A 124 6.66 -8.42 2.55
C LEU A 124 8.20 -8.47 2.56
N VAL A 125 8.80 -9.41 1.84
CA VAL A 125 10.26 -9.69 1.89
C VAL A 125 11.01 -9.12 0.69
N VAL A 126 10.36 -9.03 -0.48
CA VAL A 126 11.00 -8.67 -1.75
C VAL A 126 11.00 -7.15 -2.03
N MET A 127 10.33 -6.34 -1.18
CA MET A 127 10.17 -4.89 -1.37
C MET A 127 11.13 -4.02 -0.55
#